data_AF-A0A2M7JLF8-F1
#
_entry.id   AF-A0A2M7JLF8-F1
#
_cell.length_a   1.000
_cell.length_b   1.000
_cell.length_c   1.000
_cell.angle_alpha   90.00
_cell.angle_beta   90.00
_cell.angle_gamma   90.00
#
_symmetry.space_group_name_H-M   'P 1'
#
loop_
_entity.id
_entity.type
_entity.pdbx_description
1 polymer ?
#
loop_
_entity_poly.entity_id
_entity_poly.type
_entity_poly.pdbx_seq_one_letter_code
_entity_poly.pdbx_strand_id
1 'polypeptide(L)' 'MAEQKVITISKDMALADRISVVSREITQWLESLEEPFNMELDVMRLAKCEGNGAYIYHYVIDRSVR' A
#
# COMPACT_ATOMS: atom_id res chain seq x y z
N MET A 1 -0.61 -14.52 -8.74
CA MET A 1 -1.68 -13.66 -8.17
C MET A 1 -1.08 -12.29 -7.94
N ALA A 2 -1.76 -11.19 -8.24
CA ALA A 2 -1.23 -9.87 -7.91
C ALA A 2 -1.21 -9.71 -6.38
N GLU A 3 -0.05 -9.38 -5.82
CA GLU A 3 0.07 -9.08 -4.38
C GLU A 3 -0.68 -7.78 -4.09
N GLN A 4 -1.52 -7.80 -3.06
CA GLN A 4 -2.38 -6.67 -2.71
C GLN A 4 -2.33 -6.40 -1.20
N LYS A 5 -2.44 -5.11 -0.85
CA LYS A 5 -2.55 -4.65 0.53
C LYS A 5 -3.66 -3.62 0.63
N VAL A 6 -4.50 -3.78 1.65
CA VAL A 6 -5.53 -2.81 2.01
C VAL A 6 -5.11 -2.14 3.31
N ILE A 7 -5.09 -0.81 3.31
CA ILE A 7 -4.77 0.01 4.48
C ILE A 7 -5.99 0.86 4.82
N THR A 8 -6.51 0.70 6.03
CA THR A 8 -7.70 1.42 6.51
C THR A 8 -7.27 2.43 7.57
N ILE A 9 -7.67 3.69 7.38
CA ILE A 9 -7.28 4.81 8.23
C ILE A 9 -8.49 5.64 8.62
N SER A 10 -8.57 6.07 9.87
CA SER A 10 -9.64 6.96 10.34
C SER A 10 -9.67 8.28 9.55
N LYS A 11 -10.85 8.78 9.23
CA LYS A 11 -11.01 10.09 8.57
C LYS A 11 -10.64 11.26 9.49
N ASP A 12 -10.69 11.07 10.81
CA ASP A 12 -10.38 12.09 11.80
C ASP A 12 -8.86 12.32 11.97
N MET A 13 -8.05 11.46 11.36
CA MET A 13 -6.59 11.53 11.45
C MET A 13 -6.04 12.64 10.52
N ALA A 14 -5.16 13.48 11.06
CA ALA A 14 -4.51 14.54 10.31
C ALA A 14 -3.70 13.98 9.13
N LEU A 15 -3.61 14.72 8.02
CA LEU A 15 -2.98 14.23 6.79
C LEU A 15 -1.54 13.73 7.01
N ALA A 16 -0.73 14.45 7.80
CA ALA A 16 0.65 14.06 8.10
C ALA A 16 0.72 12.70 8.80
N ASP A 17 -0.16 12.46 9.78
CA ASP A 17 -0.24 11.18 10.49
C ASP A 17 -0.72 10.07 9.57
N ARG A 18 -1.68 10.36 8.68
CA ARG A 18 -2.13 9.40 7.66
C ARG A 18 -0.98 8.96 6.76
N ILE A 19 -0.19 9.92 6.25
CA ILE A 19 0.98 9.61 5.41
C ILE A 19 1.98 8.75 6.18
N SER A 20 2.27 9.09 7.44
CA SER A 20 3.19 8.32 8.28
C SER A 20 2.73 6.87 8.49
N VAL A 21 1.44 6.68 8.79
CA VAL A 21 0.84 5.34 8.97
C VAL A 21 0.87 4.54 7.68
N VAL A 22 0.43 5.13 6.55
CA VAL A 22 0.48 4.44 5.25
C VAL A 22 1.90 4.01 4.90
N SER A 23 2.87 4.92 5.03
CA SER A 23 4.27 4.63 4.72
C SER A 23 4.81 3.47 5.56
N ARG A 24 4.52 3.45 6.86
CA ARG A 24 4.95 2.35 7.74
C ARG A 24 4.31 1.01 7.34
N GLU A 25 3.01 0.99 7.08
CA GLU A 25 2.29 -0.22 6.65
C GLU A 25 2.81 -0.75 5.32
N ILE A 26 3.16 0.14 4.39
CA ILE A 26 3.78 -0.22 3.12
C ILE A 26 5.17 -0.82 3.35
N THR A 27 6.04 -0.17 4.12
CA THR A 27 7.38 -0.70 4.40
C THR A 27 7.32 -2.11 5.01
N GLN A 28 6.47 -2.30 6.02
CA GLN A 28 6.27 -3.61 6.66
C GLN A 28 5.73 -4.64 5.68
N TRP A 29 4.82 -4.24 4.79
CA TRP A 29 4.32 -5.13 3.75
C TRP A 29 5.43 -5.55 2.78
N LEU A 30 6.22 -4.60 2.27
CA LEU A 30 7.35 -4.87 1.37
C LEU A 30 8.42 -5.77 2.00
N GLU A 31 8.68 -5.62 3.30
CA GLU A 31 9.59 -6.48 4.06
C GLU A 31 9.04 -7.91 4.28
N SER A 32 7.71 -8.07 4.22
CA SER A 32 7.02 -9.35 4.46
C SER A 32 6.73 -10.16 3.19
N LEU A 33 7.09 -9.66 2.00
CA LEU A 33 6.82 -10.35 0.74
C LEU A 33 7.65 -11.63 0.65
N GLU A 34 7.05 -12.69 0.11
CA GLU A 34 7.75 -13.95 -0.15
C GLU A 34 8.88 -13.74 -1.17
N GLU A 35 8.61 -12.97 -2.22
CA GLU A 35 9.61 -12.48 -3.16
C GLU A 35 9.96 -11.03 -2.84
N PRO A 36 11.25 -10.68 -2.62
CA PRO A 36 11.64 -9.31 -2.32
C PRO A 36 11.15 -8.31 -3.38
N PHE A 37 10.74 -7.12 -2.95
CA PHE A 37 10.39 -6.05 -3.88
C PHE A 37 11.62 -5.53 -4.62
N ASN A 38 11.60 -5.60 -5.95
CA ASN A 38 12.66 -5.08 -6.80
C ASN A 38 12.32 -3.67 -7.28
N MET A 39 13.01 -2.66 -6.75
CA MET A 39 12.76 -1.25 -7.09
C MET A 39 12.99 -0.89 -8.57
N GLU A 40 13.72 -1.70 -9.32
CA GLU A 40 13.99 -1.47 -10.75
C GLU A 40 12.93 -2.08 -11.66
N LEU A 41 12.24 -3.13 -11.19
CA LEU A 41 11.35 -3.95 -12.01
C LEU A 41 9.90 -3.88 -11.54
N ASP A 42 9.68 -3.81 -10.23
CA ASP A 42 8.36 -3.88 -9.64
C ASP A 42 7.75 -2.49 -9.49
N VAL A 43 6.44 -2.41 -9.73
CA VAL A 43 5.70 -1.16 -9.60
C VAL A 43 4.63 -1.35 -8.53
N MET A 44 4.74 -0.59 -7.45
CA MET A 44 3.66 -0.46 -6.48
C MET A 44 2.76 0.71 -6.88
N ARG A 45 1.45 0.47 -6.97
CA ARG A 45 0.47 1.51 -7.30
C ARG A 45 -0.74 1.47 -6.38
N LEU A 46 -1.33 2.64 -6.16
CA LEU A 46 -2.65 2.77 -5.53
C LEU A 46 -3.72 2.43 -6.58
N ALA A 47 -4.30 1.24 -6.50
CA ALA A 47 -5.32 0.76 -7.42
C ALA A 47 -6.70 1.40 -7.15
N LYS A 48 -7.02 1.67 -5.89
CA LYS A 48 -8.31 2.25 -5.48
C LYS A 48 -8.19 3.02 -4.17
N CYS A 49 -8.97 4.09 -4.04
CA CYS A 49 -9.21 4.79 -2.79
C CYS A 49 -10.71 4.90 -2.55
N GLU A 50 -11.16 4.51 -1.35
CA GLU A 50 -12.57 4.60 -0.95
C GLU A 50 -12.74 5.45 0.31
N GLY A 51 -13.96 5.97 0.50
CA GLY A 51 -14.26 6.89 1.58
C GLY A 51 -15.64 6.74 2.20
N ASN A 52 -15.85 5.76 3.09
CA ASN A 52 -17.09 5.63 3.88
C ASN A 52 -16.76 5.54 5.38
N GLY A 53 -16.81 6.68 6.10
CA GLY A 53 -16.37 6.78 7.51
C GLY A 53 -14.85 6.65 7.75
N ALA A 54 -14.11 5.98 6.86
CA ALA A 54 -12.65 5.83 6.87
C ALA A 54 -12.06 6.14 5.48
N TYR A 55 -10.76 6.37 5.40
CA TYR A 55 -10.00 6.28 4.15
C TYR A 55 -9.52 4.84 3.97
N ILE A 56 -9.82 4.24 2.83
CA ILE A 56 -9.39 2.88 2.50
C ILE A 56 -8.53 2.94 1.25
N TYR A 57 -7.26 2.57 1.38
CA TYR A 57 -6.29 2.57 0.29
C TYR A 57 -6.00 1.13 -0.15
N HIS A 58 -6.16 0.87 -1.43
CA HIS A 58 -5.89 -0.44 -2.03
C HIS A 58 -4.62 -0.34 -2.87
N TYR A 59 -3.54 -0.94 -2.39
CA TYR A 59 -2.28 -1.02 -3.10
C TYR A 59 -2.11 -2.39 -3.76
N VAL A 60 -1.50 -2.39 -4.94
CA VAL A 60 -1.09 -3.59 -5.64
C VAL A 60 0.38 -3.47 -6.05
N ILE A 61 1.08 -4.60 -6.05
CA ILE A 61 2.39 -4.71 -6.68
C ILE A 61 2.18 -5.40 -8.03
N ASP A 62 2.47 -4.68 -9.10
CA ASP A 62 2.65 -5.26 -10.42
C ASP A 62 4.10 -5.70 -10.52
N ARG A 63 4.32 -7.02 -10.41
CA ARG A 63 5.62 -7.61 -10.70
C ARG A 63 5.86 -7.52 -12.20
N SER A 64 7.00 -6.99 -12.60
CA SER A 64 7.39 -7.09 -14.01
C SER A 64 7.67 -8.55 -14.31
N VAL A 65 6.81 -9.14 -15.14
CA VAL A 65 6.97 -10.52 -15.61
C VAL A 65 8.21 -10.54 -16.49
N ARG A 66 9.27 -11.21 -16.04
CA ARG A 66 10.37 -11.62 -16.92
C ARG A 66 9.87 -12.64 -17.94
#